data_AF-X1CEN0-F1
#
_entry.id   AF-X1CEN0-F1
#
_cell.length_a   1.000
_cell.length_b   1.000
_cell.length_c   1.000
_cell.angle_alpha   90.00
_cell.angle_beta   90.00
_cell.angle_gamma   90.00
#
_symmetry.space_group_name_H-M   'P 1'
#
loop_
_entity.id
_entity.type
_entity.pdbx_description
1 polymer ?
#
loop_
_entity_poly.entity_id
_entity_poly.type
_entity_poly.pdbx_seq_one_letter_code
_entity_poly.pdbx_strand_id
1 'polypeptide(L)'
;MIGKIVEVEAYLGSNDKACHAYNYKKTEKTKVMYMKPGTFYVYYIYGIYFCFNVIAEPEGIPCAIFIRKLFPIKGIKIMKENRMVKIGRNYKNLVDGPSKLCMAFKITKEKYNGQDSCPETSKLYFAQGENIEDKKITLSKRIGIEIYV
;
A
#
# COMPACT_ATOMS: atom_id res chain seq x y z
N MET A 1 12.75 5.60 -8.24
CA MET A 1 11.52 5.40 -9.05
C MET A 1 10.43 6.26 -8.44
N ILE A 2 9.46 6.75 -9.22
CA ILE A 2 8.37 7.60 -8.75
C ILE A 2 7.06 7.08 -9.35
N GLY A 3 6.03 6.91 -8.52
CA GLY A 3 4.68 6.57 -8.94
C GLY A 3 3.67 7.42 -8.17
N LYS A 4 2.71 8.00 -8.88
CA LYS A 4 1.59 8.74 -8.29
C LYS A 4 0.55 7.74 -7.79
N ILE A 5 0.11 7.86 -6.55
CA ILE A 5 -0.95 7.01 -6.00
C ILE A 5 -2.26 7.39 -6.69
N VAL A 6 -2.97 6.38 -7.22
CA VAL A 6 -4.25 6.60 -7.95
C VAL A 6 -5.38 5.69 -7.45
N GLU A 7 -5.09 4.71 -6.60
CA GLU A 7 -6.10 3.88 -5.94
C GLU A 7 -5.58 3.44 -4.57
N VAL A 8 -6.41 3.63 -3.55
CA VAL A 8 -6.17 3.20 -2.17
C VAL A 8 -7.44 2.62 -1.55
N GLU A 9 -7.29 1.84 -0.50
CA GLU A 9 -8.40 1.42 0.38
C GLU A 9 -8.09 1.79 1.83
N ALA A 10 -9.08 2.33 2.53
CA ALA A 10 -9.01 2.56 3.96
C ALA A 10 -9.41 1.30 4.74
N TYR A 11 -8.66 1.00 5.80
CA TYR A 11 -8.96 -0.04 6.78
C TYR A 11 -9.08 0.59 8.16
N LEU A 12 -10.27 0.51 8.76
CA LEU A 12 -10.65 1.26 9.98
C LEU A 12 -10.30 0.50 11.27
N GLY A 13 -9.18 -0.23 11.25
CA GLY A 13 -8.62 -0.90 12.42
C GLY A 13 -9.56 -1.88 13.11
N SER A 14 -9.73 -1.71 14.42
CA SER A 14 -10.47 -2.64 15.28
C SER A 14 -11.96 -2.74 14.94
N ASN A 15 -12.54 -1.72 14.31
CA ASN A 15 -13.97 -1.65 13.98
C ASN A 15 -14.30 -2.21 12.59
N ASP A 16 -13.29 -2.62 11.82
CA ASP A 16 -13.45 -3.06 10.45
C ASP A 16 -13.21 -4.57 10.32
N LYS A 17 -14.28 -5.34 10.08
CA LYS A 17 -14.22 -6.80 9.94
C LYS A 17 -13.27 -7.28 8.84
N ALA A 18 -12.98 -6.44 7.84
CA ALA A 18 -12.03 -6.77 6.79
C ALA A 18 -10.57 -6.44 7.15
N CYS A 19 -10.34 -5.72 8.25
CA CYS A 19 -9.01 -5.36 8.72
C CYS A 19 -8.36 -6.53 9.47
N HIS A 20 -7.04 -6.72 9.28
CA HIS A 20 -6.29 -7.72 10.05
C HIS A 20 -6.28 -7.43 11.57
N ALA A 21 -6.47 -6.18 11.97
CA ALA A 21 -6.55 -5.74 13.35
C ALA A 21 -7.97 -5.72 13.93
N TYR A 22 -8.96 -6.26 13.19
CA TYR A 22 -10.35 -6.37 13.66
C TYR A 22 -10.42 -6.96 15.07
N ASN A 23 -11.29 -6.39 15.91
CA ASN A 23 -11.44 -6.76 17.32
C ASN A 23 -10.11 -6.65 18.11
N TYR A 24 -9.37 -5.57 17.85
CA TYR A 24 -8.06 -5.30 18.47
C TYR A 24 -7.05 -6.45 18.35
N LYS A 25 -7.15 -7.25 17.29
CA LYS A 25 -6.27 -8.40 17.09
C LYS A 25 -4.81 -7.97 16.92
N LYS A 26 -4.01 -8.22 17.95
CA LYS A 26 -2.57 -7.98 17.98
C LYS A 26 -1.79 -9.30 18.00
N THR A 27 -1.15 -9.61 16.89
CA THR A 27 -0.32 -10.81 16.67
C THR A 27 1.06 -10.39 16.18
N GLU A 28 2.01 -11.31 16.06
CA GLU A 28 3.31 -11.02 15.44
C GLU A 28 3.18 -10.43 14.03
N LYS A 29 2.16 -10.84 13.27
CA LYS A 29 1.84 -10.27 11.96
C LYS A 29 1.26 -8.86 12.06
N THR A 30 0.35 -8.61 13.00
CA THR A 30 -0.47 -7.38 13.03
C THR A 30 0.05 -6.33 14.00
N LYS A 31 1.05 -6.63 14.84
CA LYS A 31 1.61 -5.67 15.80
C LYS A 31 2.14 -4.39 15.14
N VAL A 32 2.63 -4.48 13.90
CA VAL A 32 3.07 -3.32 13.11
C VAL A 32 1.94 -2.32 12.86
N MET A 33 0.69 -2.79 12.79
CA MET A 33 -0.46 -1.90 12.59
C MET A 33 -0.68 -0.95 13.77
N TYR A 34 -0.15 -1.27 14.95
CA TYR A 34 -0.26 -0.45 16.15
C TYR A 34 0.90 0.54 16.32
N MET A 35 1.84 0.60 15.37
CA MET A 35 2.96 1.53 15.42
C MET A 35 2.51 2.94 15.04
N LYS A 36 3.40 3.92 15.19
CA LYS A 36 3.16 5.32 14.81
C LYS A 36 2.78 5.49 13.31
N PRO A 37 2.07 6.57 12.95
CA PRO A 37 1.71 6.85 11.56
C PRO A 37 2.95 7.03 10.67
N GLY A 38 2.81 6.72 9.38
CA GLY A 38 3.92 6.68 8.42
C GLY A 38 4.71 5.37 8.44
N THR A 39 4.44 4.46 9.37
CA THR A 39 5.02 3.11 9.39
C THR A 39 4.45 2.25 8.28
N PHE A 40 5.29 1.53 7.55
CA PHE A 40 4.87 0.59 6.53
C PHE A 40 4.41 -0.73 7.13
N TYR A 41 3.25 -1.21 6.68
CA TYR A 41 2.77 -2.55 6.95
C TYR A 41 2.77 -3.38 5.67
N VAL A 42 3.73 -4.30 5.57
CA VAL A 42 3.94 -5.16 4.41
C VAL A 42 3.74 -6.61 4.82
N TYR A 43 2.90 -7.33 4.08
CA TYR A 43 2.59 -8.72 4.38
C TYR A 43 2.46 -9.57 3.13
N TYR A 44 2.65 -10.89 3.30
CA TYR A 44 2.43 -11.87 2.24
C TYR A 44 0.94 -12.10 1.97
N ILE A 45 0.56 -12.11 0.70
CA ILE A 45 -0.74 -12.56 0.21
C ILE A 45 -0.53 -13.75 -0.75
N TYR A 46 -1.38 -14.77 -0.60
CA TYR A 46 -1.26 -16.04 -1.33
C TYR A 46 0.12 -16.71 -1.22
N GLY A 47 0.86 -16.44 -0.14
CA GLY A 47 2.20 -17.01 0.13
C GLY A 47 3.34 -16.47 -0.73
N ILE A 48 3.06 -15.82 -1.87
CA ILE A 48 4.10 -15.45 -2.86
C ILE A 48 4.14 -13.96 -3.20
N TYR A 49 3.09 -13.21 -2.91
CA TYR A 49 2.99 -11.80 -3.25
C TYR A 49 2.98 -10.90 -2.02
N PHE A 50 3.24 -9.61 -2.19
CA PHE A 50 3.20 -8.63 -1.11
C PHE A 50 2.07 -7.61 -1.29
N CYS A 51 1.43 -7.26 -0.18
CA CYS A 51 0.59 -6.06 -0.08
C CYS A 51 1.33 -4.98 0.73
N PHE A 52 1.18 -3.72 0.31
CA PHE A 52 1.86 -2.57 0.91
C PHE A 52 0.84 -1.57 1.47
N ASN A 53 0.95 -1.30 2.77
CA ASN A 53 0.08 -0.39 3.49
C ASN A 53 0.93 0.59 4.29
N VAL A 54 0.31 1.69 4.71
CA VAL A 54 0.89 2.67 5.64
C VAL A 54 -0.07 2.92 6.80
N ILE A 55 0.47 3.00 8.02
CA ILE A 55 -0.31 3.32 9.21
C ILE A 55 -0.67 4.80 9.19
N ALA A 56 -1.93 5.09 9.46
CA ALA A 56 -2.53 6.41 9.23
C ALA A 56 -2.97 7.14 10.50
N GLU A 57 -3.15 6.42 11.60
CA GLU A 57 -3.60 6.96 12.88
C GLU A 57 -2.48 6.92 13.94
N PRO A 58 -2.63 7.64 15.07
CA PRO A 58 -1.68 7.60 16.19
C PRO A 58 -1.36 6.18 16.67
N GLU A 59 -0.19 6.04 17.29
CA GLU A 59 0.27 4.76 17.85
C GLU A 59 -0.80 4.15 18.77
N GLY A 60 -1.05 2.86 18.59
CA GLY A 60 -2.12 2.12 19.27
C GLY A 60 -3.45 2.06 18.52
N ILE A 61 -3.68 2.90 17.50
CA ILE A 61 -4.90 2.89 16.68
C ILE A 61 -4.60 2.25 15.31
N PRO A 62 -5.05 1.01 15.04
CA PRO A 62 -4.53 0.22 13.94
C PRO A 62 -5.20 0.49 12.58
N CYS A 63 -5.40 1.76 12.25
CA CYS A 63 -5.94 2.16 10.95
C CYS A 63 -4.82 2.28 9.91
N ALA A 64 -5.10 1.81 8.69
CA ALA A 64 -4.10 1.80 7.63
C ALA A 64 -4.72 2.15 6.26
N ILE A 65 -3.88 2.71 5.40
CA ILE A 65 -4.18 2.91 3.99
C ILE A 65 -3.45 1.85 3.16
N PHE A 66 -4.22 1.04 2.44
CA PHE A 66 -3.71 0.04 1.51
C PHE A 66 -3.48 0.67 0.14
N ILE A 67 -2.25 0.62 -0.37
CA ILE A 67 -1.91 1.18 -1.67
C ILE A 67 -2.16 0.13 -2.75
N ARG A 68 -3.08 0.43 -3.68
CA ARG A 68 -3.55 -0.55 -4.68
C ARG A 68 -2.99 -0.33 -6.06
N LYS A 69 -2.92 0.91 -6.52
CA LYS A 69 -2.44 1.24 -7.86
C LYS A 69 -1.64 2.53 -7.86
N LEU A 70 -0.63 2.54 -8.70
CA LEU A 70 0.14 3.73 -9.04
C LEU A 70 -0.02 4.06 -10.51
N PHE A 71 0.10 5.34 -10.85
CA PHE A 71 0.46 5.78 -12.18
C PHE A 71 1.98 6.03 -12.22
N PRO A 72 2.74 5.39 -13.12
CA PRO A 72 4.19 5.48 -13.11
C PRO A 72 4.68 6.83 -13.67
N ILE A 73 5.54 7.53 -12.93
CA ILE A 73 6.05 8.87 -13.30
C ILE A 73 7.52 8.82 -13.74
N LYS A 74 8.40 8.19 -12.95
CA LYS A 74 9.85 8.13 -13.22
C LYS A 74 10.44 6.77 -12.90
N GLY A 75 11.42 6.34 -13.69
CA GLY A 75 12.08 5.04 -13.53
C GLY A 75 11.27 3.87 -14.11
N ILE A 76 10.46 4.15 -15.13
CA ILE A 76 9.57 3.17 -15.78
C ILE A 76 10.36 1.98 -16.31
N LYS A 77 11.54 2.20 -16.92
CA LYS A 77 12.42 1.13 -17.40
C LYS A 77 12.76 0.12 -16.29
N ILE A 78 13.18 0.63 -15.12
CA ILE A 78 13.51 -0.19 -13.94
C ILE A 78 12.28 -0.94 -13.43
N MET A 79 11.10 -0.30 -13.39
CA MET A 79 9.85 -0.98 -13.00
C MET A 79 9.54 -2.15 -13.94
N LYS A 80 9.75 -1.98 -15.25
CA LYS A 80 9.54 -3.04 -16.25
C LYS A 80 10.52 -4.19 -16.06
N GLU A 81 11.80 -3.87 -15.87
CA GLU A 81 12.87 -4.84 -15.59
C GLU A 81 12.56 -5.66 -14.33
N ASN A 82 12.15 -4.99 -13.25
CA ASN A 82 11.77 -5.66 -12.00
C ASN A 82 10.55 -6.59 -12.16
N ARG A 83 9.63 -6.28 -13.08
CA ARG A 83 8.40 -7.05 -13.29
C ARG A 83 8.57 -8.25 -14.19
N MET A 84 9.56 -8.24 -15.10
CA MET A 84 9.86 -9.33 -16.04
C MET A 84 8.63 -9.85 -16.81
N VAL A 85 7.67 -8.97 -17.11
CA VAL A 85 6.42 -9.31 -17.82
C VAL A 85 6.14 -8.35 -18.96
N LYS A 86 5.36 -8.79 -19.95
CA LYS A 86 4.88 -7.94 -21.04
C LYS A 86 3.96 -6.84 -20.47
N ILE A 87 4.32 -5.60 -20.75
CA ILE A 87 3.57 -4.42 -20.34
C ILE A 87 2.71 -3.93 -21.51
N GLY A 88 1.44 -3.69 -21.23
CA GLY A 88 0.48 -3.21 -22.21
C GLY A 88 0.66 -1.73 -22.52
N ARG A 89 -0.17 -1.23 -23.45
CA ARG A 89 -0.31 0.21 -23.72
C ARG A 89 -0.67 0.96 -22.42
N ASN A 90 -0.26 2.22 -22.33
CA ASN A 90 -0.50 3.09 -21.17
C ASN A 90 -0.12 2.45 -19.83
N TYR A 91 0.96 1.66 -19.82
CA TYR A 91 1.50 0.99 -18.64
C TYR A 91 0.57 -0.02 -17.97
N LYS A 92 -0.46 -0.51 -18.69
CA LYS A 92 -1.32 -1.60 -18.21
C LYS A 92 -0.45 -2.80 -17.81
N ASN A 93 -0.79 -3.42 -16.68
CA ASN A 93 -0.08 -4.53 -16.05
C ASN A 93 1.26 -4.19 -15.35
N LEU A 94 1.66 -2.91 -15.31
CA LEU A 94 2.92 -2.51 -14.66
C LEU A 94 2.77 -2.36 -13.14
N VAL A 95 1.96 -1.39 -12.71
CA VAL A 95 1.74 -0.95 -11.32
C VAL A 95 0.25 -0.78 -11.01
N ASP A 96 -0.62 -1.41 -11.81
CA ASP A 96 -2.09 -1.35 -11.74
C ASP A 96 -2.70 -2.44 -10.84
N GLY A 97 -1.96 -2.86 -9.80
CA GLY A 97 -2.44 -3.78 -8.79
C GLY A 97 -1.48 -3.86 -7.60
N PRO A 98 -1.95 -4.27 -6.42
CA PRO A 98 -1.21 -4.13 -5.17
C PRO A 98 0.08 -4.95 -5.16
N SER A 99 0.01 -6.21 -5.59
CA SER A 99 1.22 -7.03 -5.72
C SER A 99 2.13 -6.58 -6.86
N LYS A 100 1.55 -5.98 -7.91
CA LYS A 100 2.29 -5.52 -9.08
C LYS A 100 3.16 -4.31 -8.74
N LEU A 101 2.62 -3.33 -8.01
CA LEU A 101 3.43 -2.20 -7.55
C LEU A 101 4.53 -2.63 -6.58
N CYS A 102 4.27 -3.60 -5.69
CA CYS A 102 5.30 -4.14 -4.80
C CYS A 102 6.45 -4.75 -5.60
N MET A 103 6.15 -5.58 -6.61
CA MET A 103 7.18 -6.16 -7.49
C MET A 103 7.93 -5.08 -8.28
N ALA A 104 7.21 -4.12 -8.88
CA ALA A 104 7.81 -3.05 -9.67
C ALA A 104 8.77 -2.17 -8.84
N PHE A 105 8.45 -1.93 -7.57
CA PHE A 105 9.26 -1.13 -6.64
C PHE A 105 10.22 -1.96 -5.77
N LYS A 106 10.23 -3.30 -5.92
CA LYS A 106 10.96 -4.23 -5.05
C LYS A 106 10.65 -4.02 -3.55
N ILE A 107 9.37 -3.79 -3.25
CA ILE A 107 8.87 -3.74 -1.87
C ILE A 107 8.65 -5.18 -1.41
N THR A 108 9.42 -5.60 -0.42
CA THR A 108 9.31 -6.90 0.25
C THR A 108 9.04 -6.71 1.73
N LYS A 109 8.45 -7.73 2.37
CA LYS A 109 8.19 -7.72 3.81
C LYS A 109 9.48 -7.56 4.60
N GLU A 110 10.51 -8.30 4.22
CA GLU A 110 11.79 -8.40 4.93
C GLU A 110 12.52 -7.05 4.97
N LYS A 111 12.36 -6.26 3.92
CA LYS A 111 13.05 -4.98 3.78
C LYS A 111 12.25 -3.80 4.34
N TYR A 112 10.92 -3.84 4.25
CA TYR A 112 10.09 -2.64 4.48
C TYR A 112 9.06 -2.76 5.60
N ASN A 113 8.67 -3.96 6.04
CA ASN A 113 7.68 -4.07 7.10
C ASN A 113 8.21 -3.45 8.41
N GLY A 114 7.45 -2.53 9.01
CA GLY A 114 7.85 -1.79 10.21
C GLY A 114 8.81 -0.62 9.97
N GLN A 115 9.22 -0.35 8.72
CA GLN A 115 10.04 0.81 8.40
C GLN A 115 9.20 2.09 8.34
N ASP A 116 9.84 3.22 8.64
CA ASP A 116 9.21 4.54 8.69
C ASP A 116 9.43 5.31 7.38
N SER A 117 8.36 5.92 6.87
CA SER A 117 8.40 6.75 5.65
C SER A 117 8.89 8.17 5.88
N CYS A 118 8.88 8.67 7.11
CA CYS A 118 9.07 10.10 7.43
C CYS A 118 10.53 10.59 7.51
N PRO A 119 11.51 9.81 7.99
CA PRO A 119 12.90 10.27 8.05
C PRO A 119 13.48 10.64 6.67
N GLU A 120 14.34 11.65 6.61
CA GLU A 120 15.03 12.03 5.36
C GLU A 120 15.93 10.92 4.80
N THR A 121 16.37 10.01 5.66
CA THR A 121 17.19 8.85 5.31
C THR A 121 16.37 7.70 4.71
N SER A 122 15.04 7.80 4.69
CA SER A 122 14.16 6.74 4.21
C SER A 122 14.32 6.52 2.71
N LYS A 123 14.59 5.26 2.33
CA LYS A 123 14.74 4.86 0.91
C LYS A 123 13.41 4.78 0.16
N LEU A 124 12.31 4.67 0.88
CA LEU A 124 10.94 4.69 0.40
C LEU A 124 10.19 5.67 1.29
N TYR A 125 9.57 6.68 0.68
CA TYR A 125 8.86 7.74 1.38
C TYR A 125 7.72 8.26 0.51
N PHE A 126 6.79 8.97 1.12
CA PHE A 126 5.75 9.72 0.42
C PHE A 126 6.22 11.15 0.20
N ALA A 127 6.00 11.67 -1.01
CA ALA A 127 6.27 13.06 -1.35
C ALA A 127 4.94 13.79 -1.59
N GLN A 128 4.96 15.11 -1.38
CA GLN A 128 3.81 15.95 -1.67
C GLN A 128 3.36 15.74 -3.13
N GLY A 129 2.08 15.39 -3.29
CA GLY A 129 1.44 15.26 -4.59
C GLY A 129 0.74 16.55 -5.02
N GLU A 130 0.10 16.46 -6.19
CA GLU A 130 -0.80 17.51 -6.68
C GLU A 130 -2.08 17.56 -5.84
N ASN A 131 -2.65 18.75 -5.67
CA ASN A 131 -3.99 18.89 -5.11
C ASN A 131 -5.03 18.37 -6.11
N ILE A 132 -5.86 17.44 -5.68
CA ILE A 132 -6.94 16.85 -6.48
C ILE A 132 -8.27 17.37 -5.95
N GLU A 133 -9.09 17.94 -6.83
CA GLU A 133 -10.45 18.36 -6.49
C GLU A 133 -11.31 17.15 -6.11
N ASP A 134 -12.12 17.27 -5.07
CA ASP A 134 -12.98 16.19 -4.55
C ASP A 134 -13.87 15.55 -5.63
N LYS A 135 -14.35 16.34 -6.61
CA LYS A 135 -15.16 15.84 -7.74
C LYS A 135 -14.41 14.84 -8.65
N LYS A 136 -13.08 14.78 -8.57
CA LYS A 136 -12.23 13.83 -9.30
C LYS A 136 -11.92 12.58 -8.47
N ILE A 137 -12.37 12.52 -7.22
CA ILE A 137 -12.20 11.37 -6.32
C ILE A 137 -13.47 10.53 -6.38
N THR A 138 -13.32 9.28 -6.80
CA THR A 138 -14.43 8.32 -6.82
C THR A 138 -14.36 7.40 -5.60
N LEU A 139 -15.50 7.18 -4.95
CA LEU A 139 -15.65 6.20 -3.88
C LEU A 139 -16.30 4.92 -4.42
N SER A 140 -15.80 3.76 -4.00
CA SER A 140 -16.37 2.47 -4.36
C SER A 140 -16.25 1.47 -3.21
N LYS A 141 -16.91 0.32 -3.36
CA LYS A 141 -16.64 -0.83 -2.49
C LYS A 141 -15.19 -1.28 -2.66
N ARG A 142 -14.63 -1.84 -1.58
CA ARG A 142 -13.30 -2.44 -1.57
C ARG A 142 -13.30 -3.76 -2.35
N ILE A 143 -12.17 -4.09 -2.99
CA ILE A 143 -12.03 -5.25 -3.85
C ILE A 143 -11.57 -6.46 -3.02
N GLY A 144 -12.26 -7.59 -3.19
CA GLY A 144 -11.90 -8.85 -2.52
C GLY A 144 -12.41 -8.94 -1.09
N ILE A 145 -13.40 -8.13 -0.72
CA ILE A 145 -14.09 -8.17 0.56
C ILE A 145 -15.56 -8.47 0.29
N GLU A 146 -16.02 -9.63 0.76
CA GLU A 146 -17.45 -10.03 0.72
C GLU A 146 -18.19 -9.64 2.01
N ILE A 147 -17.49 -9.09 2.99
CA ILE A 147 -18.06 -8.64 4.25
C ILE A 147 -18.62 -7.23 4.05
N TYR A 148 -19.94 -7.15 3.99
CA TYR A 148 -20.67 -5.88 4.10
C TYR A 148 -20.32 -5.23 5.45
N VAL A 149 -19.77 -4.02 5.38
CA VAL A 149 -19.65 -3.11 6.54
C VAL A 149 -21.03 -2.54 6.81
#